data_AF-A0A1B6LNF8-F1
#
_entry.id   AF-A0A1B6LNF8-F1
#
_cell.length_a   1.000
_cell.length_b   1.000
_cell.length_c   1.000
_cell.angle_alpha   90.00
_cell.angle_beta   90.00
_cell.angle_gamma   90.00
#
_symmetry.space_group_name_H-M   'P 1'
#
loop_
_entity.id
_entity.type
_entity.pdbx_description
1 polymer ?
#
loop_
_entity_poly.entity_id
_entity_poly.type
_entity_poly.pdbx_seq_one_letter_code
_entity_poly.pdbx_strand_id
1 'polypeptide(L)'
;MAALFYFSVLFLSVLQGCIADPAFRNSSDHQLQLTGPVGGPNVCRSRYRNYCCPGWAMKPATGLCIIPVCIRKCGRGRCVKPNLCLCEDGNLLSTCNQRQNGDRGRMNGGNGAPLMQP
;
A
#
# COMPACT_ATOMS: atom_id res chain seq x y z
N MET A 1 41.36 -28.69 -42.37
CA MET A 1 40.00 -28.22 -42.70
C MET A 1 39.03 -28.35 -41.52
N ALA A 2 38.83 -29.55 -40.95
CA ALA A 2 37.87 -29.75 -39.84
C ALA A 2 38.20 -29.01 -38.52
N ALA A 3 39.48 -28.90 -38.15
CA ALA A 3 39.88 -28.19 -36.93
C ALA A 3 39.59 -26.68 -36.99
N LEU A 4 39.78 -26.05 -38.16
CA LEU A 4 39.48 -24.63 -38.36
C LEU A 4 37.98 -24.34 -38.29
N PHE A 5 37.14 -25.26 -38.76
CA PHE A 5 35.68 -25.20 -38.58
C PHE A 5 35.28 -25.37 -37.12
N TYR A 6 35.96 -26.24 -36.37
CA TYR A 6 35.66 -26.44 -34.95
C TYR A 6 35.99 -25.19 -34.13
N PHE A 7 37.13 -24.53 -34.41
CA PHE A 7 37.50 -23.28 -33.77
C PHE A 7 36.57 -22.11 -34.12
N SER A 8 36.10 -22.01 -35.36
CA SER A 8 35.15 -20.95 -35.74
C SER A 8 33.78 -21.13 -35.10
N VAL A 9 33.29 -22.37 -34.98
CA VAL A 9 32.02 -22.70 -34.30
C VAL A 9 32.11 -22.45 -32.79
N LEU A 10 33.24 -22.79 -32.17
CA LEU A 10 33.49 -22.45 -30.75
C LEU A 10 33.62 -20.95 -30.52
N PHE A 11 34.25 -20.22 -31.44
CA PHE A 11 34.36 -18.76 -31.33
C PHE A 11 33.00 -18.07 -31.47
N LEU A 12 32.16 -18.52 -32.42
CA LEU A 12 30.79 -18.01 -32.59
C LEU A 12 29.89 -18.34 -31.39
N SER A 13 30.00 -19.54 -30.81
CA SER A 13 29.21 -19.91 -29.63
C SER A 13 29.61 -19.13 -28.38
N VAL A 14 30.89 -18.77 -28.22
CA VAL A 14 31.37 -17.89 -27.13
C VAL A 14 30.90 -16.45 -27.32
N LEU A 15 30.84 -15.93 -28.57
CA LEU A 15 30.27 -14.60 -28.84
C LEU A 15 28.76 -14.54 -28.64
N GLN A 16 28.03 -15.64 -28.87
CA GLN A 16 26.59 -15.73 -28.62
C GLN A 16 26.23 -16.05 -27.16
N GLY A 17 27.20 -16.54 -26.38
CA GLY A 17 27.06 -16.90 -24.96
C GLY A 17 26.91 -15.71 -24.00
N CYS A 18 27.06 -14.47 -24.48
CA CYS A 18 26.88 -13.27 -23.66
C CYS A 18 25.45 -12.69 -23.69
N ILE A 19 24.52 -13.28 -24.45
CA ILE A 19 23.17 -12.69 -24.66
C ILE A 19 22.04 -13.46 -23.96
N ALA A 20 22.34 -14.36 -23.01
CA ALA A 20 21.29 -15.07 -22.28
C ALA A 20 21.65 -15.36 -20.82
N ASP A 21 21.72 -14.30 -20.00
CA ASP A 21 21.32 -14.41 -18.60
C ASP A 21 19.83 -14.04 -18.48
N PRO A 22 18.90 -15.01 -18.42
CA PRO A 22 17.46 -14.74 -18.20
C PRO A 22 17.14 -14.37 -16.75
N ALA A 23 18.14 -14.17 -15.89
CA ALA A 23 17.94 -13.72 -14.52
C ALA A 23 17.66 -12.21 -14.41
N PHE A 24 17.86 -11.40 -15.46
CA PHE A 24 17.51 -9.99 -15.45
C PHE A 24 16.10 -9.72 -15.99
N ARG A 25 15.15 -9.87 -15.05
CA ARG A 25 13.91 -9.08 -14.93
C ARG A 25 12.93 -9.20 -16.09
N ASN A 26 12.27 -10.36 -16.14
CA ASN A 26 10.83 -10.37 -16.37
C ASN A 26 10.15 -9.59 -15.23
N SER A 27 9.98 -8.28 -15.41
CA SER A 27 9.15 -7.43 -14.56
C SER A 27 8.51 -6.37 -15.44
N SER A 28 7.76 -6.83 -16.44
CA SER A 28 6.79 -6.02 -17.18
C SER A 28 5.54 -5.69 -16.37
N ASP A 29 5.56 -5.95 -15.05
CA ASP A 29 4.70 -5.24 -14.13
C ASP A 29 5.30 -3.85 -13.89
N HIS A 30 5.00 -2.92 -14.80
CA HIS A 30 4.97 -1.49 -14.50
C HIS A 30 3.85 -1.20 -13.49
N GLN A 31 3.82 -1.90 -12.37
CA GLN A 31 3.38 -1.23 -11.17
C GLN A 31 4.48 -0.22 -10.90
N LEU A 32 4.15 1.07 -10.94
CA LEU A 32 4.97 2.15 -10.43
C LEU A 32 5.35 1.76 -8.99
N GLN A 33 6.44 1.01 -8.87
CA GLN A 33 6.87 0.48 -7.60
C GLN A 33 7.60 1.68 -7.04
N LEU A 34 6.84 2.46 -6.24
CA LEU A 34 7.37 3.42 -5.29
C LEU A 34 8.29 2.64 -4.36
N THR A 35 9.48 2.38 -4.88
CA THR A 35 10.64 1.79 -4.24
C THR A 35 11.36 2.85 -3.41
N GLY A 36 10.79 4.06 -3.34
CA GLY A 36 11.15 5.07 -2.37
C GLY A 36 10.73 4.66 -0.95
N PRO A 37 11.45 5.15 0.08
CA PRO A 37 11.07 4.92 1.47
C PRO A 37 9.63 5.39 1.73
N VAL A 38 8.84 4.55 2.40
CA VAL A 38 7.51 4.92 2.91
C VAL A 38 7.63 6.16 3.79
N GLY A 39 6.89 7.21 3.46
CA GLY A 39 7.04 8.53 4.08
C GLY A 39 5.74 9.11 4.66
N GLY A 40 5.85 10.29 5.25
CA GLY A 40 4.71 11.06 5.76
C GLY A 40 4.50 10.96 7.28
N PRO A 41 3.44 11.61 7.80
CA PRO A 41 3.22 11.76 9.23
C PRO A 41 2.78 10.47 9.94
N ASN A 42 2.28 9.47 9.21
CA ASN A 42 1.74 8.23 9.79
C ASN A 42 2.56 7.00 9.40
N VAL A 43 3.88 7.08 9.59
CA VAL A 43 4.81 5.97 9.34
C VAL A 43 5.18 5.30 10.65
N CYS A 44 4.94 3.99 10.71
CA CYS A 44 5.35 3.13 11.79
C CYS A 44 6.61 2.35 11.37
N ARG A 45 7.52 2.13 12.32
CA ARG A 45 8.78 1.41 12.08
C ARG A 45 8.76 0.05 12.77
N SER A 46 9.04 -1.00 12.01
CA SER A 46 9.40 -2.31 12.53
C SER A 46 10.91 -2.53 12.34
N ARG A 47 11.46 -3.59 12.94
CA ARG A 47 12.89 -3.93 12.85
C ARG A 47 13.39 -4.09 11.42
N TYR A 48 12.52 -4.52 10.50
CA TYR A 48 12.91 -4.89 9.14
C TYR A 48 12.33 -3.98 8.06
N ARG A 49 11.33 -3.15 8.37
CA ARG A 49 10.72 -2.23 7.39
C ARG A 49 9.95 -1.09 8.05
N ASN A 50 9.83 0.00 7.30
CA ASN A 50 8.85 1.05 7.56
C ASN A 50 7.55 0.69 6.83
N TYR A 51 6.40 1.01 7.43
CA TYR A 51 5.08 0.77 6.86
C TYR A 51 4.09 1.82 7.37
N CYS A 52 2.96 1.98 6.70
CA CYS A 52 1.92 2.87 7.21
C CYS A 52 1.35 2.32 8.53
N CYS A 53 1.19 3.21 9.51
CA CYS A 53 0.58 2.82 10.78
C CYS A 53 -0.83 2.23 10.58
N PRO A 54 -1.30 1.36 11.49
CA PRO A 54 -2.65 0.81 11.42
C PRO A 54 -3.72 1.90 11.20
N GLY A 55 -4.58 1.67 10.21
CA GLY A 55 -5.61 2.65 9.81
C GLY A 55 -5.16 3.70 8.80
N TRP A 56 -3.92 3.63 8.30
CA TRP A 56 -3.41 4.51 7.25
C TRP A 56 -2.96 3.72 6.03
N ALA A 57 -3.24 4.28 4.86
CA ALA A 57 -2.85 3.77 3.57
C ALA A 57 -1.92 4.75 2.85
N MET A 58 -1.08 4.19 1.98
CA MET A 58 -0.13 4.92 1.17
C MET A 58 -0.84 5.58 -0.02
N LYS A 59 -0.56 6.86 -0.29
CA LYS A 59 -1.00 7.53 -1.51
C LYS A 59 -0.12 7.09 -2.69
N PRO A 60 -0.64 6.39 -3.71
CA PRO A 60 0.17 5.80 -4.79
C PRO A 60 1.04 6.81 -5.53
N ALA A 61 0.58 8.05 -5.69
CA ALA A 61 1.35 9.08 -6.39
C ALA A 61 2.58 9.59 -5.62
N THR A 62 2.62 9.43 -4.30
CA THR A 62 3.62 10.12 -3.43
C THR A 62 4.35 9.20 -2.46
N GLY A 63 3.84 8.01 -2.20
CA GLY A 63 4.45 7.09 -1.21
C GLY A 63 4.18 7.49 0.23
N LEU A 64 3.31 8.49 0.45
CA LEU A 64 3.02 9.03 1.76
C LEU A 64 1.84 8.32 2.45
N CYS A 65 2.00 7.97 3.72
CA CYS A 65 0.95 7.41 4.57
C CYS A 65 -0.02 8.49 5.05
N ILE A 66 -0.85 9.00 4.14
CA ILE A 66 -1.77 10.13 4.38
C ILE A 66 -3.22 9.82 4.06
N ILE A 67 -3.53 8.61 3.58
CA ILE A 67 -4.90 8.21 3.30
C ILE A 67 -5.46 7.50 4.53
N PRO A 68 -6.47 8.05 5.24
CA PRO A 68 -7.09 7.34 6.35
C PRO A 68 -7.98 6.20 5.85
N VAL A 69 -8.01 5.10 6.61
CA VAL A 69 -8.78 3.89 6.31
C VAL A 69 -9.94 3.77 7.29
N CYS A 70 -11.15 3.59 6.76
CA CYS A 70 -12.36 3.36 7.53
C CYS A 70 -12.84 1.92 7.27
N ILE A 71 -12.99 1.12 8.34
CA ILE A 71 -13.47 -0.28 8.26
C ILE A 71 -14.90 -0.34 7.70
N ARG A 72 -15.74 0.62 8.08
CA ARG A 72 -17.07 0.83 7.51
C ARG A 72 -17.03 1.97 6.50
N LYS A 73 -17.77 1.84 5.40
CA LYS A 73 -17.95 2.96 4.47
C LYS A 73 -18.69 4.09 5.17
N CYS A 74 -18.20 5.32 5.00
CA CYS A 74 -18.81 6.49 5.62
C CYS A 74 -20.22 6.82 5.09
N GLY A 75 -20.65 6.28 3.95
CA GLY A 75 -21.93 6.66 3.34
C GLY A 75 -21.86 8.11 2.82
N ARG A 76 -22.71 8.99 3.35
CA ARG A 76 -22.75 10.43 3.00
C ARG A 76 -21.75 11.25 3.81
N GLY A 77 -20.49 10.88 3.65
CA GLY A 77 -19.38 11.50 4.33
C GLY A 77 -18.06 10.98 3.82
N ARG A 78 -16.98 11.52 4.35
CA ARG A 78 -15.61 11.14 3.96
C ARG A 78 -14.81 10.69 5.18
N CYS A 79 -13.93 9.72 4.96
CA CYS A 79 -12.99 9.28 5.99
C CYS A 79 -11.96 10.40 6.22
N VAL A 80 -11.84 10.87 7.46
CA VAL A 80 -10.92 11.96 7.82
C VAL A 80 -9.81 11.51 8.78
N LYS A 81 -10.05 10.42 9.50
CA LYS A 81 -9.09 9.72 10.35
C LYS A 81 -9.41 8.21 10.32
N PRO A 82 -8.51 7.34 10.78
CA PRO A 82 -8.79 5.92 10.94
C PRO A 82 -10.13 5.70 11.65
N ASN A 83 -11.06 5.01 10.98
CA ASN A 83 -12.42 4.73 11.46
C ASN A 83 -13.28 5.95 11.89
N LEU A 84 -12.97 7.16 11.39
CA LEU A 84 -13.72 8.37 11.68
C LEU A 84 -14.11 9.09 10.40
N CYS A 85 -15.41 9.30 10.24
CA CYS A 85 -16.04 9.94 9.10
C CYS A 85 -16.49 11.36 9.46
N LEU A 86 -16.24 12.30 8.56
CA LEU A 86 -16.92 13.58 8.53
C LEU A 86 -18.16 13.46 7.64
N CYS A 87 -19.33 13.60 8.26
CA CYS A 87 -20.62 13.53 7.60
C CYS A 87 -20.99 14.88 6.96
N GLU A 88 -21.92 14.87 5.99
CA GLU A 88 -22.36 16.09 5.29
C GLU A 88 -23.01 17.14 6.21
N ASP A 89 -23.57 16.71 7.34
CA ASP A 89 -24.12 17.55 8.41
C ASP A 89 -23.04 18.13 9.35
N GLY A 90 -21.76 17.81 9.11
CA GLY A 90 -20.63 18.24 9.92
C GLY A 90 -20.31 17.32 11.12
N ASN A 91 -21.11 16.27 11.35
CA ASN A 91 -20.87 15.37 12.47
C ASN A 91 -19.67 14.43 12.25
N LEU A 92 -18.95 14.13 13.33
CA LEU A 92 -17.85 13.16 13.36
C LEU A 92 -18.32 11.84 13.94
N LEU A 93 -18.55 10.84 13.09
CA LEU A 93 -19.12 9.54 13.43
C LEU A 93 -18.30 8.41 12.78
N SER A 94 -18.48 7.16 13.20
CA SER A 94 -17.85 6.00 12.54
C SER A 94 -18.51 5.61 11.22
N THR A 95 -19.76 6.04 10.99
CA THR A 95 -20.53 5.89 9.75
C THR A 95 -21.61 6.96 9.69
N CYS A 96 -21.86 7.54 8.51
CA CYS A 96 -22.91 8.53 8.30
C CYS A 96 -24.20 7.80 7.88
N ASN A 97 -24.95 7.33 8.86
CA ASN A 97 -26.27 6.77 8.62
C ASN A 97 -27.27 7.91 8.49
N GLN A 98 -27.83 8.12 7.30
CA GLN A 98 -28.88 9.12 7.05
C GLN A 98 -30.17 8.93 7.89
N ARG A 99 -30.26 7.87 8.70
CA ARG A 99 -31.44 7.55 9.53
C ARG A 99 -31.28 7.85 11.02
N GLN A 100 -30.17 8.45 11.45
CA GLN A 100 -29.99 8.87 12.85
C GLN A 100 -29.90 10.38 12.97
N ASN A 101 -30.79 11.10 12.28
CA ASN A 101 -31.02 12.53 12.50
C ASN A 101 -31.72 12.81 13.85
N GLY A 102 -31.35 12.10 14.93
CA GLY A 102 -32.04 12.22 16.19
C GLY A 102 -31.89 11.05 17.15
N ASP A 103 -30.71 10.45 17.28
CA ASP A 103 -30.43 9.77 18.55
C ASP A 103 -29.15 10.29 19.16
N ARG A 104 -29.34 10.96 20.29
CA ARG A 104 -28.31 11.39 21.22
C ARG A 104 -27.30 10.26 21.37
N GLY A 105 -26.02 10.60 21.48
CA GLY A 105 -24.97 9.66 21.82
C GLY A 105 -25.44 8.67 22.89
N ARG A 106 -25.81 7.47 22.44
CA ARG A 106 -26.12 6.34 23.31
C ARG A 106 -25.02 5.36 23.00
N MET A 107 -23.98 5.41 23.83
CA MET A 107 -23.04 4.31 23.99
C MET A 107 -23.87 3.08 24.37
N ASN A 108 -24.31 2.31 23.38
CA ASN A 108 -24.70 0.93 23.62
C ASN A 108 -23.41 0.12 23.59
N GLY A 109 -23.02 -0.33 24.78
CA GLY A 109 -21.91 -1.22 25.01
C GLY A 109 -21.96 -2.41 24.05
N GLY A 110 -20.93 -2.48 23.23
CA GLY A 110 -20.69 -3.57 22.30
C GLY A 110 -19.20 -3.63 22.02
N ASN A 111 -18.44 -4.03 23.05
CA ASN A 111 -17.06 -4.51 22.98
C ASN A 111 -16.13 -3.77 21.99
N GLY A 112 -15.97 -2.47 22.19
CA GLY A 112 -14.78 -1.76 21.72
C GLY A 112 -13.64 -2.10 22.67
N ALA A 113 -12.82 -3.08 22.29
CA ALA A 113 -11.59 -3.38 23.02
C ALA A 113 -10.75 -2.09 23.18
N PRO A 114 -10.18 -1.85 24.36
CA PRO A 114 -9.53 -0.59 24.67
C PRO A 114 -8.29 -0.38 23.79
N LEU A 115 -8.00 0.89 23.55
CA LEU A 115 -6.77 1.40 22.97
C LEU A 115 -5.55 0.65 23.54
N MET A 116 -4.97 -0.26 22.75
CA MET A 116 -3.57 -0.62 22.94
C MET A 116 -2.73 0.46 22.27
N GLN A 117 -2.28 1.40 23.09
CA GLN A 117 -1.01 2.10 22.87
C GLN A 117 0.10 1.18 23.37
N PRO A 118 1.17 1.05 22.58
CA PRO A 118 2.52 1.31 23.09
C PRO A 118 3.13 2.56 22.44
#